data_AF-A0A0C9ZPS2-F1
#
_entry.id   AF-A0A0C9ZPS2-F1
#
_cell.length_a   1.000
_cell.length_b   1.000
_cell.length_c   1.000
_cell.angle_alpha   90.00
_cell.angle_beta   90.00
_cell.angle_gamma   90.00
#
_symmetry.space_group_name_H-M   'P 1'
#
loop_
_entity.id
_entity.type
_entity.pdbx_description
1 polymer ?
#
loop_
_entity_poly.entity_id
_entity_poly.type
_entity_poly.pdbx_seq_one_letter_code
_entity_poly.pdbx_strand_id
1 'polypeptide(L)'
;MNKIRGVEHKSHVRYALEAQYWRHVELFPNKRLLPENVIVKLKEIVMFAQAENITSETCLAPFASDEVASMLGLVDSLMSSANEEREHSVWIVARFTRLFCNAKFVNFCGQPGARLDVDQSIYGKSNALPTWILHFMKFTLFGSFDVQNKAIHRIWVDELVVQPRWKNFIDRLTTEWNGYTIYSTVMLAVDISFLAVQPVQNQMSATLLAYLSTLCVLGSLVVSLVLAGQVNHNRRRSAEDVASFMVGMSRSMLGLESLALILCLPFALLIWAMVFFAVALSVVIFRTADVVAILIASPVWFAILCLATWLVLAANDIHVSRVSQLRPWVVEHLFGVIHNQV
;
A
#
# COMPACT_ATOMS: atom_id res chain seq x y z
N MET A 1 -9.22 -20.46 12.97
CA MET A 1 -8.51 -21.72 12.65
C MET A 1 -8.90 -22.33 11.30
N ASN A 2 -10.15 -22.19 10.81
CA ASN A 2 -10.65 -22.89 9.61
C ASN A 2 -10.10 -22.44 8.22
N LYS A 3 -8.96 -21.76 8.14
CA LYS A 3 -8.47 -21.16 6.89
C LYS A 3 -7.02 -21.53 6.51
N ILE A 4 -6.30 -22.24 7.35
CA ILE A 4 -4.90 -22.62 7.11
C ILE A 4 -4.89 -23.96 6.35
N ARG A 5 -4.22 -24.02 5.20
CA ARG A 5 -4.10 -25.21 4.34
C ARG A 5 -2.69 -25.79 4.42
N GLY A 6 -2.50 -27.08 4.16
CA GLY A 6 -1.15 -27.67 4.08
C GLY A 6 -0.49 -28.01 5.44
N VAL A 7 -1.28 -28.18 6.50
CA VAL A 7 -0.77 -28.68 7.78
C VAL A 7 -0.63 -30.20 7.73
N GLU A 8 0.60 -30.70 7.58
CA GLU A 8 0.87 -32.14 7.45
C GLU A 8 1.60 -32.73 8.67
N HIS A 9 2.54 -31.98 9.27
CA HIS A 9 3.36 -32.49 10.37
C HIS A 9 2.73 -32.24 11.77
N LYS A 10 2.76 -33.27 12.62
CA LYS A 10 2.30 -33.20 14.02
C LYS A 10 3.07 -32.17 14.86
N SER A 11 4.35 -31.95 14.55
CA SER A 11 5.18 -30.91 15.18
C SER A 11 4.58 -29.51 15.02
N HIS A 12 3.92 -29.26 13.89
CA HIS A 12 3.27 -27.99 13.61
C HIS A 12 1.91 -27.88 14.31
N VAL A 13 1.14 -28.97 14.32
CA VAL A 13 -0.15 -29.08 15.04
C VAL A 13 0.03 -28.78 16.54
N ARG A 14 1.21 -29.04 17.12
CA ARG A 14 1.53 -28.66 18.50
C ARG A 14 1.21 -27.20 18.80
N TYR A 15 1.56 -26.26 17.91
CA TYR A 15 1.31 -24.84 18.14
C TYR A 15 -0.17 -24.49 18.18
N ALA A 16 -0.98 -25.15 17.33
CA ALA A 16 -2.43 -25.03 17.37
C ALA A 16 -3.02 -25.58 18.68
N LEU A 17 -2.55 -26.74 19.14
CA LEU A 17 -2.98 -27.33 20.41
C LEU A 17 -2.57 -26.48 21.61
N GLU A 18 -1.34 -25.97 21.62
CA GLU A 18 -0.88 -25.02 22.65
C GLU A 18 -1.74 -23.76 22.67
N ALA A 19 -2.07 -23.19 21.51
CA ALA A 19 -2.96 -22.04 21.43
C ALA A 19 -4.36 -22.36 21.99
N GLN A 20 -4.90 -23.56 21.74
CA GLN A 20 -6.18 -23.98 22.32
C GLN A 20 -6.10 -24.25 23.82
N TYR A 21 -5.01 -24.83 24.30
CA TYR A 21 -4.76 -24.99 25.74
C TYR A 21 -4.75 -23.63 26.44
N TRP A 22 -3.96 -22.68 25.94
CA TRP A 22 -3.91 -21.33 26.51
C TRP A 22 -5.23 -20.59 26.36
N ARG A 23 -6.02 -20.87 25.32
CA ARG A 23 -7.40 -20.36 25.20
C ARG A 23 -8.29 -20.87 26.33
N HIS A 24 -8.18 -22.15 26.67
CA HIS A 24 -8.91 -22.70 27.81
C HIS A 24 -8.46 -22.06 29.14
N VAL A 25 -7.15 -21.91 29.36
CA VAL A 25 -6.63 -21.22 30.57
C VAL A 25 -7.12 -19.77 30.64
N GLU A 26 -7.13 -19.07 29.50
CA GLU A 26 -7.65 -17.69 29.41
C GLU A 26 -9.13 -17.61 29.77
N LEU A 27 -9.95 -18.57 29.34
CA LEU A 27 -11.39 -18.58 29.65
C LEU A 27 -11.68 -19.02 31.10
N PHE A 28 -10.79 -19.82 31.70
CA PHE A 28 -10.95 -20.38 33.04
C PHE A 28 -9.68 -20.21 33.89
N PRO A 29 -9.34 -18.96 34.29
CA PRO A 29 -8.08 -18.66 34.99
C PRO A 29 -8.12 -18.97 36.49
N ASN A 30 -9.31 -19.20 37.05
CA ASN A 30 -9.53 -19.30 38.51
C ASN A 30 -8.83 -20.51 39.12
N LYS A 31 -8.39 -20.37 40.38
CA LYS A 31 -7.74 -21.44 41.19
C LYS A 31 -6.56 -22.12 40.48
N ARG A 32 -5.77 -21.33 39.76
CA ARG A 32 -4.54 -21.79 39.10
C ARG A 32 -3.36 -21.05 39.69
N LEU A 33 -2.35 -21.82 40.07
CA LEU A 33 -1.02 -21.30 40.35
C LEU A 33 -0.37 -20.89 39.03
N LEU A 34 0.29 -19.73 39.02
CA LEU A 34 1.06 -19.26 37.87
C LEU A 34 2.54 -19.65 38.04
N PRO A 35 3.04 -20.67 37.34
CA PRO A 35 4.41 -21.12 37.51
C PRO A 35 5.40 -20.09 36.97
N GLU A 36 6.46 -19.82 37.72
CA GLU A 36 7.49 -18.83 37.35
C GLU A 36 8.11 -19.09 35.96
N ASN A 37 8.37 -20.35 35.64
CA ASN A 37 8.96 -20.75 34.36
C ASN A 37 8.11 -20.35 33.14
N VAL A 38 6.78 -20.28 33.29
CA VAL A 38 5.87 -19.83 32.23
C VAL A 38 6.04 -18.33 31.99
N ILE A 39 6.14 -17.54 33.07
CA ILE A 39 6.33 -16.09 32.99
C ILE A 39 7.68 -15.77 32.34
N VAL A 40 8.76 -16.46 32.77
CA VAL A 40 10.10 -16.31 32.20
C VAL A 40 10.10 -16.64 30.71
N LYS A 41 9.49 -17.76 30.32
CA LYS A 41 9.38 -18.14 28.91
C LYS A 41 8.59 -17.12 28.08
N LEU A 42 7.50 -16.58 28.62
CA LEU A 42 6.75 -15.52 27.96
C LEU A 42 7.59 -14.25 27.81
N LYS A 43 8.33 -13.87 28.84
CA LYS A 43 9.25 -12.73 28.81
C LYS A 43 10.28 -12.87 27.70
N GLU A 44 10.92 -14.02 27.58
CA GLU A 44 11.88 -14.29 26.50
C GLU A 44 11.25 -14.18 25.12
N ILE A 45 10.02 -14.69 24.93
CA ILE A 45 9.29 -14.57 23.66
C ILE A 45 9.00 -13.10 23.32
N VAL A 46 8.58 -12.30 24.31
CA VAL A 46 8.28 -10.88 24.12
C VAL A 46 9.57 -10.10 23.81
N MET A 47 10.67 -10.39 24.51
CA MET A 47 11.99 -9.79 24.24
C MET A 47 12.49 -10.14 22.84
N PHE A 48 12.34 -11.39 22.42
CA PHE A 48 12.67 -11.82 21.06
C PHE A 48 11.86 -11.05 20.01
N ALA A 49 10.54 -10.94 20.20
CA ALA A 49 9.67 -10.18 19.30
C ALA A 49 10.06 -8.69 19.25
N GLN A 50 10.49 -8.11 20.38
CA GLN A 50 10.98 -6.74 20.42
C GLN A 50 12.29 -6.58 19.66
N ALA A 51 13.23 -7.51 19.83
CA ALA A 51 14.49 -7.51 19.09
C ALA A 51 14.24 -7.64 17.58
N GLU A 52 13.32 -8.50 17.17
CA GLU A 52 12.91 -8.66 15.77
C GLU A 52 12.28 -7.37 15.23
N ASN A 53 11.39 -6.72 15.99
CA ASN A 53 10.81 -5.43 15.62
C ASN A 53 11.86 -4.30 15.46
N ILE A 54 12.96 -4.35 16.21
CA ILE A 54 14.06 -3.38 16.11
C ILE A 54 14.98 -3.70 14.92
N THR A 55 15.22 -4.98 14.66
CA THR A 55 16.23 -5.44 13.69
C THR A 55 15.66 -5.73 12.31
N SER A 56 14.35 -5.88 12.16
CA SER A 56 13.68 -6.23 10.90
C SER A 56 12.42 -5.42 10.65
N GLU A 57 12.30 -4.89 9.43
CA GLU A 57 11.07 -4.25 8.94
C GLU A 57 9.93 -5.25 8.66
N THR A 58 10.26 -6.54 8.56
CA THR A 58 9.34 -7.63 8.16
C THR A 58 9.00 -8.58 9.30
N CYS A 59 9.22 -8.15 10.56
CA CYS A 59 8.95 -8.91 11.77
C CYS A 59 7.60 -9.65 11.76
N LEU A 60 7.62 -10.93 12.12
CA LEU A 60 6.45 -11.83 12.14
C LEU A 60 5.57 -11.68 13.39
N ALA A 61 5.98 -10.85 14.35
CA ALA A 61 5.22 -10.60 15.56
C ALA A 61 3.85 -9.97 15.22
N PRO A 62 2.76 -10.39 15.93
CA PRO A 62 1.42 -9.89 15.63
C PRO A 62 1.13 -8.48 16.18
N PHE A 63 2.10 -7.83 16.82
CA PHE A 63 1.97 -6.55 17.53
C PHE A 63 3.03 -5.54 17.07
N ALA A 64 2.73 -4.26 17.20
CA ALA A 64 3.69 -3.19 16.91
C ALA A 64 4.76 -3.07 18.00
N SER A 65 5.86 -2.40 17.68
CA SER A 65 7.01 -2.25 18.58
C SER A 65 6.63 -1.57 19.92
N ASP A 66 5.76 -0.58 19.89
CA ASP A 66 5.24 0.12 21.09
C ASP A 66 4.33 -0.79 21.94
N GLU A 67 3.50 -1.61 21.29
CA GLU A 67 2.65 -2.61 21.95
C GLU A 67 3.51 -3.71 22.59
N VAL A 68 4.52 -4.24 21.90
CA VAL A 68 5.44 -5.27 22.44
C VAL A 68 6.26 -4.72 23.61
N ALA A 69 6.73 -3.46 23.53
CA ALA A 69 7.39 -2.80 24.65
C ALA A 69 6.47 -2.66 25.87
N SER A 70 5.20 -2.30 25.65
CA SER A 70 4.18 -2.24 26.71
C SER A 70 3.88 -3.62 27.31
N MET A 71 3.83 -4.67 26.47
CA MET A 71 3.70 -6.05 26.92
C MET A 71 4.88 -6.47 27.79
N LEU A 72 6.11 -6.08 27.44
CA LEU A 72 7.30 -6.40 28.23
C LEU A 72 7.19 -5.83 29.66
N GLY A 73 6.77 -4.57 29.80
CA GLY A 73 6.55 -3.96 31.11
C GLY A 73 5.46 -4.65 31.95
N LEU A 74 4.40 -5.13 31.31
CA LEU A 74 3.37 -5.95 31.97
C LEU A 74 3.94 -7.30 32.42
N VAL A 75 4.71 -7.98 31.57
CA VAL A 75 5.33 -9.28 31.91
C VAL A 75 6.36 -9.14 33.02
N ASP A 76 7.14 -8.06 33.05
CA ASP A 76 8.06 -7.77 34.16
C ASP A 76 7.32 -7.59 35.48
N SER A 77 6.19 -6.89 35.46
CA SER A 77 5.33 -6.73 36.65
C SER A 77 4.73 -8.06 37.13
N LEU A 78 4.44 -8.98 36.21
CA LEU A 78 3.87 -10.30 36.51
C LEU A 78 4.84 -11.23 37.25
N MET A 79 6.16 -11.00 37.20
CA MET A 79 7.13 -11.77 37.99
C MET A 79 6.85 -11.69 39.50
N SER A 80 6.30 -10.57 39.98
CA SER A 80 5.86 -10.41 41.38
C SER A 80 4.63 -11.25 41.76
N SER A 81 3.99 -11.88 40.77
CA SER A 81 2.83 -12.78 40.94
C SER A 81 3.19 -14.26 40.76
N ALA A 82 4.48 -14.57 40.63
CA ALA A 82 4.96 -15.93 40.41
C ALA A 82 4.60 -16.82 41.60
N ASN A 83 4.15 -18.05 41.31
CA ASN A 83 3.75 -19.07 42.29
C ASN A 83 2.58 -18.65 43.20
N GLU A 84 1.86 -17.59 42.86
CA GLU A 84 0.64 -17.16 43.56
C GLU A 84 -0.61 -17.45 42.73
N GLU A 85 -1.75 -17.61 43.42
CA GLU A 85 -3.07 -17.73 42.79
C GLU A 85 -3.64 -16.34 42.49
N ARG A 86 -3.19 -15.73 41.39
CA ARG A 86 -3.73 -14.46 40.89
C ARG A 86 -4.42 -14.66 39.55
N GLU A 87 -5.75 -14.71 39.57
CA GLU A 87 -6.60 -15.05 38.41
C GLU A 87 -6.34 -14.11 37.21
N HIS A 88 -6.20 -12.80 37.45
CA HIS A 88 -5.92 -11.84 36.39
C HIS A 88 -4.51 -12.00 35.80
N SER A 89 -3.51 -12.32 36.63
CA SER A 89 -2.15 -12.60 36.16
C SER A 89 -2.11 -13.83 35.27
N VAL A 90 -2.81 -14.90 35.66
CA VAL A 90 -2.99 -16.11 34.84
C VAL A 90 -3.66 -15.79 33.52
N TRP A 91 -4.70 -14.95 33.53
CA TRP A 91 -5.40 -14.51 32.31
C TRP A 91 -4.45 -13.79 31.35
N ILE A 92 -3.64 -12.84 31.84
CA ILE A 92 -2.70 -12.06 30.99
C ILE A 92 -1.66 -12.99 30.36
N VAL A 93 -1.03 -13.86 31.15
CA VAL A 93 -0.03 -14.81 30.66
C VAL A 93 -0.64 -15.76 29.62
N ALA A 94 -1.83 -16.29 29.90
CA ALA A 94 -2.52 -17.17 28.96
C ALA A 94 -2.88 -16.45 27.66
N ARG A 95 -3.38 -15.20 27.74
CA ARG A 95 -3.74 -14.38 26.59
C ARG A 95 -2.54 -14.12 25.68
N PHE A 96 -1.41 -13.66 26.24
CA PHE A 96 -0.21 -13.37 25.44
C PHE A 96 0.41 -14.63 24.86
N THR A 97 0.56 -15.69 25.68
CA THR A 97 1.13 -16.96 25.20
C THR A 97 0.29 -17.55 24.07
N ARG A 98 -1.05 -17.51 24.19
CA ARG A 98 -1.95 -17.94 23.11
C ARG A 98 -1.70 -17.17 21.82
N LEU A 99 -1.55 -15.84 21.89
CA LEU A 99 -1.37 -15.00 20.70
C LEU A 99 -0.05 -15.33 19.99
N PHE A 100 1.05 -15.52 20.73
CA PHE A 100 2.33 -15.95 20.15
C PHE A 100 2.30 -17.39 19.61
N CYS A 101 1.67 -18.34 20.31
CA CYS A 101 1.51 -19.72 19.81
C CYS A 101 0.68 -19.74 18.52
N ASN A 102 -0.38 -18.93 18.45
CA ASN A 102 -1.18 -18.80 17.24
C ASN A 102 -0.37 -18.17 16.10
N ALA A 103 0.45 -17.14 16.35
CA ALA A 103 1.33 -16.57 15.34
C ALA A 103 2.34 -17.60 14.79
N LYS A 104 2.94 -18.43 15.66
CA LYS A 104 3.82 -19.55 15.26
C LYS A 104 3.10 -20.58 14.39
N PHE A 105 1.85 -20.90 14.72
CA PHE A 105 1.02 -21.80 13.92
C PHE A 105 0.72 -21.21 12.54
N VAL A 106 0.24 -19.97 12.49
CA VAL A 106 -0.15 -19.32 11.24
C VAL A 106 1.04 -19.14 10.28
N ASN A 107 2.23 -18.87 10.79
CA ASN A 107 3.45 -18.65 10.01
C ASN A 107 4.24 -19.94 9.70
N PHE A 108 3.69 -21.13 9.94
CA PHE A 108 4.39 -22.40 9.68
C PHE A 108 5.74 -22.54 10.39
N CYS A 109 5.86 -21.98 11.60
CA CYS A 109 7.12 -21.95 12.35
C CYS A 109 7.72 -23.36 12.52
N GLY A 110 8.99 -23.51 12.16
CA GLY A 110 9.73 -24.78 12.26
C GLY A 110 9.33 -25.84 11.23
N GLN A 111 8.72 -25.46 10.11
CA GLN A 111 8.37 -26.35 8.99
C GLN A 111 9.14 -25.99 7.71
N PRO A 112 9.34 -26.95 6.79
CA PRO A 112 9.83 -26.63 5.45
C PRO A 112 8.78 -25.75 4.74
N GLY A 113 9.15 -24.53 4.39
CA GLY A 113 8.20 -23.53 3.85
C GLY A 113 7.60 -22.58 4.88
N ALA A 114 8.19 -22.48 6.08
CA ALA A 114 7.84 -21.45 7.06
C ALA A 114 7.89 -20.05 6.43
N ARG A 115 6.93 -19.19 6.81
CA ARG A 115 7.00 -17.78 6.45
C ARG A 115 8.15 -17.13 7.20
N LEU A 116 9.08 -16.53 6.46
CA LEU A 116 10.23 -15.83 7.04
C LEU A 116 9.96 -14.32 7.14
N ASP A 117 9.27 -13.78 6.14
CA ASP A 117 8.87 -12.38 6.10
C ASP A 117 7.35 -12.27 6.05
N VAL A 118 6.76 -11.30 6.77
CA VAL A 118 5.30 -11.11 6.77
C VAL A 118 4.72 -10.87 5.37
N ASP A 119 5.48 -10.27 4.46
CA ASP A 119 5.05 -9.99 3.08
C ASP A 119 5.10 -11.22 2.14
N GLN A 120 5.64 -12.34 2.61
CA GLN A 120 5.74 -13.59 1.86
C GLN A 120 4.45 -14.43 1.94
N SER A 121 3.83 -14.67 0.79
CA SER A 121 2.72 -15.63 0.67
C SER A 121 3.21 -17.07 0.67
N ILE A 122 2.54 -17.92 1.46
CA ILE A 122 2.78 -19.36 1.57
C ILE A 122 1.95 -20.14 0.53
N TYR A 123 0.81 -19.60 0.10
CA TYR A 123 -0.15 -20.29 -0.76
C TYR A 123 0.02 -20.00 -2.27
N GLY A 124 1.09 -19.31 -2.65
CA GLY A 124 1.41 -18.99 -4.04
C GLY A 124 0.77 -17.69 -4.53
N LYS A 125 1.16 -17.24 -5.73
CA LYS A 125 0.67 -15.98 -6.32
C LYS A 125 -0.78 -16.12 -6.79
N SER A 126 -1.61 -15.16 -6.40
CA SER A 126 -2.96 -14.99 -6.95
C SER A 126 -2.91 -14.77 -8.47
N ASN A 127 -3.98 -15.14 -9.17
CA ASN A 127 -4.17 -14.91 -10.60
C ASN A 127 -3.85 -13.45 -10.93
N ALA A 128 -2.76 -13.21 -11.65
CA ALA A 128 -2.37 -11.89 -12.09
C ALA A 128 -3.28 -11.46 -13.27
N LEU A 129 -3.61 -10.17 -13.34
CA LEU A 129 -4.21 -9.58 -14.53
C LEU A 129 -3.43 -9.94 -15.81
N PRO A 130 -4.12 -10.02 -16.97
CA PRO A 130 -3.47 -10.14 -18.26
C PRO A 130 -2.41 -9.05 -18.45
N THR A 131 -1.25 -9.43 -18.99
CA THR A 131 -0.06 -8.56 -19.09
C THR A 131 -0.33 -7.25 -19.85
N TRP A 132 -1.24 -7.27 -20.83
CA TRP A 132 -1.62 -6.09 -21.61
C TRP A 132 -2.43 -5.07 -20.79
N ILE A 133 -3.35 -5.53 -19.94
CA ILE A 133 -4.15 -4.67 -19.05
C ILE A 133 -3.24 -4.01 -18.03
N LEU A 134 -2.30 -4.77 -17.45
CA LEU A 134 -1.30 -4.25 -16.53
C LEU A 134 -0.43 -3.17 -17.18
N HIS A 135 -0.04 -3.35 -18.44
CA HIS A 135 0.75 -2.36 -19.16
C HIS A 135 -0.05 -1.07 -19.43
N PHE A 136 -1.32 -1.20 -19.84
CA PHE A 136 -2.22 -0.07 -20.03
C PHE A 136 -2.46 0.69 -18.71
N MET A 137 -2.68 -0.02 -17.61
CA MET A 137 -2.86 0.56 -16.28
C MET A 137 -1.58 1.24 -15.77
N LYS A 138 -0.41 0.65 -16.02
CA LYS A 138 0.87 1.30 -15.71
C LYS A 138 1.02 2.64 -16.40
N PHE A 139 0.69 2.69 -17.68
CA PHE A 139 0.79 3.91 -18.46
C PHE A 139 -0.24 4.95 -18.01
N THR A 140 -1.51 4.56 -17.84
CA THR A 140 -2.59 5.49 -17.50
C THR A 140 -2.58 5.95 -16.04
N LEU A 141 -2.05 5.16 -15.11
CA LEU A 141 -1.95 5.48 -13.68
C LEU A 141 -0.52 5.85 -13.23
N PHE A 142 0.38 6.14 -14.17
CA PHE A 142 1.74 6.63 -13.90
C PHE A 142 2.54 5.77 -12.91
N GLY A 143 2.39 4.44 -12.98
CA GLY A 143 3.05 3.49 -12.07
C GLY A 143 2.52 3.46 -10.63
N SER A 144 1.60 4.35 -10.26
CA SER A 144 0.99 4.38 -8.91
C SER A 144 0.23 3.10 -8.57
N PHE A 145 -0.36 2.45 -9.59
CA PHE A 145 -1.02 1.15 -9.44
C PHE A 145 -0.09 0.08 -8.85
N ASP A 146 1.15 -0.04 -9.35
CA ASP A 146 2.12 -1.02 -8.85
C ASP A 146 2.50 -0.74 -7.38
N VAL A 147 2.66 0.55 -7.04
CA VAL A 147 3.01 0.99 -5.69
C VAL A 147 1.88 0.63 -4.71
N GLN A 148 0.63 0.94 -5.06
CA GLN A 148 -0.52 0.63 -4.22
C GLN A 148 -0.80 -0.87 -4.16
N ASN A 149 -0.62 -1.60 -5.26
CA ASN A 149 -0.78 -3.05 -5.29
C ASN A 149 0.26 -3.74 -4.39
N LYS A 150 1.53 -3.33 -4.48
CA LYS A 150 2.59 -3.80 -3.57
C LYS A 150 2.28 -3.46 -2.12
N ALA A 151 1.80 -2.25 -1.84
CA ALA A 151 1.43 -1.83 -0.49
C ALA A 151 0.30 -2.69 0.08
N ILE A 152 -0.77 -2.92 -0.69
CA ILE A 152 -1.88 -3.82 -0.31
C ILE A 152 -1.35 -5.23 -0.04
N HIS A 153 -0.55 -5.80 -0.95
CA HIS A 153 0.01 -7.13 -0.78
C HIS A 153 0.95 -7.25 0.42
N ARG A 154 1.67 -6.18 0.80
CA ARG A 154 2.54 -6.17 2.00
C ARG A 154 1.75 -6.22 3.31
N ILE A 155 0.50 -5.74 3.30
CA ILE A 155 -0.36 -5.66 4.50
C ILE A 155 -1.36 -6.82 4.54
N TRP A 156 -1.72 -7.34 3.37
CA TRP A 156 -2.66 -8.42 3.16
C TRP A 156 -1.95 -9.66 2.64
N VAL A 157 -1.43 -10.49 3.56
CA VAL A 157 -0.76 -11.75 3.21
C VAL A 157 -1.53 -12.94 3.74
N ASP A 158 -1.91 -13.83 2.83
CA ASP A 158 -2.62 -15.08 3.11
C ASP A 158 -3.87 -14.89 4.00
N GLU A 159 -4.66 -13.86 3.71
CA GLU A 159 -5.87 -13.48 4.45
C GLU A 159 -5.66 -13.01 5.90
N LEU A 160 -4.44 -12.59 6.23
CA LEU A 160 -4.09 -12.10 7.56
C LEU A 160 -3.76 -10.61 7.48
N VAL A 161 -4.33 -9.84 8.41
CA VAL A 161 -4.01 -8.42 8.60
C VAL A 161 -3.35 -8.24 9.93
N VAL A 162 -2.15 -7.69 9.91
CA VAL A 162 -1.50 -7.17 11.10
C VAL A 162 -2.08 -5.79 11.40
N GLN A 163 -2.87 -5.69 12.48
CA GLN A 163 -3.67 -4.50 12.81
C GLN A 163 -2.85 -3.20 12.85
N PRO A 164 -1.66 -3.14 13.47
CA PRO A 164 -0.87 -1.91 13.47
C PRO A 164 -0.41 -1.47 12.07
N ARG A 165 -0.07 -2.43 11.19
CA ARG A 165 0.33 -2.12 9.81
C ARG A 165 -0.83 -1.61 8.99
N TRP A 166 -2.02 -2.18 9.18
CA TRP A 166 -3.24 -1.67 8.58
C TRP A 166 -3.55 -0.24 9.02
N LYS A 167 -3.42 0.04 10.33
CA LYS A 167 -3.62 1.39 10.85
C LYS A 167 -2.65 2.38 10.22
N ASN A 168 -1.34 2.07 10.20
CA ASN A 168 -0.33 2.92 9.58
C ASN A 168 -0.59 3.14 8.08
N PHE A 169 -1.03 2.11 7.36
CA PHE A 169 -1.38 2.23 5.96
C PHE A 169 -2.58 3.14 5.73
N ILE A 170 -3.63 2.97 6.52
CA ILE A 170 -4.83 3.80 6.47
C ILE A 170 -4.52 5.25 6.83
N ASP A 171 -3.69 5.50 7.85
CA ASP A 171 -3.28 6.85 8.24
C ASP A 171 -2.46 7.53 7.14
N ARG A 172 -1.56 6.78 6.49
CA ARG A 172 -0.82 7.25 5.31
C ARG A 172 -1.76 7.59 4.15
N LEU A 173 -2.66 6.69 3.78
CA LEU A 173 -3.62 6.92 2.69
C LEU A 173 -4.53 8.10 2.95
N THR A 174 -5.02 8.23 4.19
CA THR A 174 -5.85 9.37 4.61
C THR A 174 -5.09 10.68 4.44
N THR A 175 -3.80 10.70 4.79
CA THR A 175 -2.93 11.87 4.60
C THR A 175 -2.74 12.19 3.11
N GLU A 176 -2.47 11.18 2.28
CA GLU A 176 -2.32 11.33 0.83
C GLU A 176 -3.63 11.88 0.19
N TRP A 177 -4.79 11.31 0.53
CA TRP A 177 -6.08 11.75 -0.02
C TRP A 177 -6.52 13.14 0.44
N ASN A 178 -6.21 13.51 1.69
CA ASN A 178 -6.41 14.88 2.15
C ASN A 178 -5.54 15.85 1.32
N GLY A 179 -4.29 15.47 1.04
CA GLY A 179 -3.43 16.22 0.12
C GLY A 179 -4.04 16.36 -1.28
N TYR A 180 -4.49 15.26 -1.89
CA TYR A 180 -5.14 15.28 -3.20
C TYR A 180 -6.41 16.13 -3.22
N THR A 181 -7.19 16.14 -2.14
CA THR A 181 -8.38 16.99 -2.00
C THR A 181 -8.00 18.46 -2.05
N ILE A 182 -6.94 18.87 -1.33
CA ILE A 182 -6.44 20.25 -1.34
C ILE A 182 -5.91 20.64 -2.73
N TYR A 183 -5.11 19.79 -3.37
CA TYR A 183 -4.61 20.08 -4.71
C TYR A 183 -5.74 20.15 -5.74
N SER A 184 -6.75 19.28 -5.61
CA SER A 184 -7.92 19.28 -6.51
C SER A 184 -8.73 20.58 -6.35
N THR A 185 -8.95 21.10 -5.13
CA THR A 185 -9.69 22.36 -4.96
C THR A 185 -8.93 23.56 -5.53
N VAL A 186 -7.62 23.63 -5.32
CA VAL A 186 -6.76 24.67 -5.92
C VAL A 186 -6.82 24.60 -7.44
N MET A 187 -6.67 23.40 -8.01
CA MET A 187 -6.72 23.21 -9.45
C MET A 187 -8.09 23.56 -10.04
N LEU A 188 -9.17 23.21 -9.35
CA LEU A 188 -10.54 23.56 -9.77
C LEU A 188 -10.73 25.08 -9.85
N ALA A 189 -10.20 25.83 -8.88
CA ALA A 189 -10.25 27.29 -8.90
C ALA A 189 -9.42 27.88 -10.06
N VAL A 190 -8.26 27.29 -10.34
CA VAL A 190 -7.42 27.67 -11.49
C VAL A 190 -8.15 27.40 -12.81
N ASP A 191 -8.75 26.22 -12.97
CA ASP A 191 -9.49 25.85 -14.16
C ASP A 191 -10.70 26.76 -14.42
N ILE A 192 -11.50 27.06 -13.38
CA ILE A 192 -12.64 27.97 -13.49
C ILE A 192 -12.18 29.38 -13.88
N SER A 193 -11.08 29.84 -13.27
CA SER A 193 -10.49 31.15 -13.57
C SER A 193 -9.95 31.19 -15.01
N PHE A 194 -9.32 30.11 -15.47
CA PHE A 194 -8.82 29.98 -16.83
C PHE A 194 -9.95 29.98 -17.87
N LEU A 195 -11.05 29.26 -17.61
CA LEU A 195 -12.24 29.27 -18.48
C LEU A 195 -12.92 30.65 -18.60
N ALA A 196 -12.72 31.54 -17.62
CA ALA A 196 -13.23 32.90 -17.67
C ALA A 196 -12.41 33.83 -18.59
N VAL A 197 -11.21 33.43 -19.02
CA VAL A 197 -10.33 34.22 -19.88
C VAL A 197 -10.84 34.23 -21.33
N GLN A 198 -11.07 35.43 -21.87
CA GLN A 198 -11.65 35.66 -23.21
C GLN A 198 -10.93 34.89 -24.36
N PRO A 199 -9.59 34.89 -24.45
CA PRO A 199 -8.84 34.06 -25.40
C PRO A 199 -9.20 32.56 -25.41
N VAL A 200 -9.56 32.00 -24.24
CA VAL A 200 -9.89 30.57 -24.10
C VAL A 200 -11.24 30.29 -24.77
N GLN A 201 -12.23 31.15 -24.53
CA GLN A 201 -13.60 31.02 -25.05
C GLN A 201 -13.65 31.09 -26.58
N ASN A 202 -12.74 31.84 -27.19
CA ASN A 202 -12.64 31.94 -28.64
C ASN A 202 -11.96 30.74 -29.30
N GLN A 203 -11.38 29.82 -28.51
CA GLN A 203 -10.65 28.65 -29.00
C GLN A 203 -11.32 27.35 -28.52
N MET A 204 -12.06 26.71 -29.43
CA MET A 204 -12.78 25.46 -29.15
C MET A 204 -11.86 24.36 -28.59
N SER A 205 -10.62 24.23 -29.10
CA SER A 205 -9.65 23.24 -28.60
C SER A 205 -9.19 23.51 -27.17
N ALA A 206 -8.92 24.77 -26.82
CA ALA A 206 -8.49 25.14 -25.47
C ALA A 206 -9.64 24.98 -24.47
N THR A 207 -10.85 25.36 -24.86
CA THR A 207 -12.06 25.21 -24.04
C THR A 207 -12.36 23.74 -23.75
N LEU A 208 -12.27 22.86 -24.76
CA LEU A 208 -12.51 21.41 -24.59
C LEU A 208 -11.48 20.76 -23.64
N LEU A 209 -10.20 21.10 -23.78
CA LEU A 209 -9.16 20.60 -22.90
C LEU A 209 -9.31 21.12 -21.46
N ALA A 210 -9.72 22.37 -21.29
CA ALA A 210 -10.02 22.93 -19.97
C ALA A 210 -11.23 22.22 -19.32
N TYR A 211 -12.27 21.86 -20.09
CA TYR A 211 -13.37 21.03 -19.55
C TYR A 211 -12.94 19.61 -19.19
N LEU A 212 -12.04 18.99 -19.96
CA LEU A 212 -11.49 17.69 -19.58
C LEU A 212 -10.67 17.78 -18.29
N SER A 213 -9.90 18.85 -18.12
CA SER A 213 -9.20 19.14 -16.86
C SER A 213 -10.19 19.24 -15.70
N THR A 214 -11.22 20.09 -15.83
CA THR A 214 -12.18 20.33 -14.73
C THR A 214 -12.90 19.06 -14.31
N LEU A 215 -13.31 18.22 -15.28
CA LEU A 215 -13.96 16.94 -15.01
C LEU A 215 -13.02 15.95 -14.32
N CYS A 216 -11.75 15.88 -14.73
CA CYS A 216 -10.75 15.06 -14.07
C CYS A 216 -10.48 15.54 -12.63
N VAL A 217 -10.36 16.85 -12.40
CA VAL A 217 -10.20 17.43 -11.05
C VAL A 217 -11.41 17.13 -10.18
N LEU A 218 -12.62 17.32 -10.70
CA LEU A 218 -13.86 17.03 -9.98
C LEU A 218 -13.96 15.55 -9.63
N GLY A 219 -13.58 14.67 -10.57
CA GLY A 219 -13.49 13.23 -10.33
C GLY A 219 -12.49 12.91 -9.21
N SER A 220 -11.28 13.47 -9.26
CA SER A 220 -10.28 13.32 -8.20
C SER A 220 -10.83 13.75 -6.83
N LEU A 221 -11.47 14.92 -6.78
CA LEU A 221 -12.06 15.49 -5.56
C LEU A 221 -13.17 14.59 -4.97
N VAL A 222 -14.11 14.14 -5.81
CA VAL A 222 -15.22 13.28 -5.36
C VAL A 222 -14.69 11.95 -4.86
N VAL A 223 -13.78 11.33 -5.61
CA VAL A 223 -13.19 10.04 -5.24
C VAL A 223 -12.38 10.17 -3.95
N SER A 224 -11.52 11.18 -3.81
CA SER A 224 -10.73 11.39 -2.59
C SER A 224 -11.60 11.62 -1.35
N LEU A 225 -12.68 12.40 -1.46
CA LEU A 225 -13.62 12.65 -0.37
C LEU A 225 -14.41 11.39 0.02
N VAL A 226 -14.88 10.61 -0.96
CA VAL A 226 -15.60 9.35 -0.70
C VAL A 226 -14.69 8.35 -0.01
N LEU A 227 -13.45 8.16 -0.48
CA LEU A 227 -12.50 7.26 0.15
C LEU A 227 -12.13 7.72 1.57
N ALA A 228 -11.86 9.00 1.77
CA ALA A 228 -11.57 9.56 3.09
C ALA A 228 -12.75 9.39 4.07
N GLY A 229 -13.98 9.56 3.58
CA GLY A 229 -15.21 9.32 4.35
C GLY A 229 -15.38 7.86 4.75
N GLN A 230 -15.24 6.94 3.79
CA GLN A 230 -15.34 5.50 4.04
C GLN A 230 -14.27 5.01 5.02
N VAL A 231 -13.04 5.50 4.88
CA VAL A 231 -11.94 5.11 5.76
C VAL A 231 -12.09 5.67 7.16
N ASN A 232 -12.54 6.92 7.32
CA ASN A 232 -12.83 7.46 8.66
C ASN A 232 -13.92 6.66 9.38
N HIS A 233 -14.93 6.16 8.65
CA HIS A 233 -15.93 5.25 9.20
C HIS A 233 -15.32 3.88 9.58
N ASN A 234 -14.44 3.35 8.73
CA ASN A 234 -13.80 2.05 8.93
C ASN A 234 -12.63 2.06 9.93
N ARG A 235 -12.10 3.23 10.31
CA ARG A 235 -10.98 3.37 11.28
C ARG A 235 -11.30 2.81 12.66
N ARG A 236 -12.58 2.61 12.98
CA ARG A 236 -13.05 2.02 14.25
C ARG A 236 -13.24 0.50 14.23
N ARG A 237 -13.01 -0.15 13.08
CA ARG A 237 -13.27 -1.58 12.91
C ARG A 237 -12.17 -2.45 13.53
N SER A 238 -12.57 -3.61 14.04
CA SER A 238 -11.65 -4.62 14.57
C SER A 238 -10.80 -5.25 13.45
N ALA A 239 -9.65 -5.85 13.79
CA ALA A 239 -8.82 -6.60 12.84
C ALA A 239 -9.61 -7.68 12.09
N GLU A 240 -10.60 -8.29 12.76
CA GLU A 240 -11.48 -9.31 12.18
C GLU A 240 -12.47 -8.73 11.14
N ASP A 241 -12.98 -7.52 11.38
CA ASP A 241 -13.86 -6.81 10.45
C ASP A 241 -13.10 -6.36 9.21
N VAL A 242 -11.85 -5.92 9.38
CA VAL A 242 -10.95 -5.58 8.27
C VAL A 242 -10.62 -6.84 7.45
N ALA A 243 -10.34 -7.95 8.13
CA ALA A 243 -10.10 -9.23 7.49
C ALA A 243 -11.30 -9.71 6.68
N SER A 244 -12.52 -9.64 7.23
CA SER A 244 -13.72 -10.02 6.50
C SER A 244 -14.01 -9.10 5.30
N PHE A 245 -13.80 -7.79 5.43
CA PHE A 245 -13.94 -6.83 4.34
C PHE A 245 -13.00 -7.14 3.17
N MET A 246 -11.72 -7.34 3.46
CA MET A 246 -10.69 -7.62 2.45
C MET A 246 -10.84 -9.02 1.83
N VAL A 247 -11.32 -10.03 2.57
CA VAL A 247 -11.73 -11.33 2.02
C VAL A 247 -12.94 -11.18 1.08
N GLY A 248 -13.88 -10.29 1.41
CA GLY A 248 -14.98 -9.94 0.52
C GLY A 248 -14.46 -9.33 -0.79
N MET A 249 -13.50 -8.41 -0.69
CA MET A 249 -12.90 -7.74 -1.84
C MET A 249 -12.04 -8.67 -2.69
N SER A 250 -11.28 -9.58 -2.07
CA SER A 250 -10.44 -10.55 -2.80
C SER A 250 -11.24 -11.55 -3.64
N ARG A 251 -12.52 -11.77 -3.30
CA ARG A 251 -13.46 -12.62 -4.05
C ARG A 251 -14.15 -11.89 -5.21
N SER A 252 -13.90 -10.59 -5.39
CA SER A 252 -14.39 -9.83 -6.53
C SER A 252 -13.74 -10.29 -7.84
N MET A 253 -14.37 -9.99 -8.98
CA MET A 253 -13.89 -10.34 -10.34
C MET A 253 -12.45 -9.90 -10.62
N LEU A 254 -12.00 -8.81 -10.00
CA LEU A 254 -10.66 -8.23 -10.14
C LEU A 254 -9.81 -8.39 -8.86
N GLY A 255 -10.29 -9.14 -7.86
CA GLY A 255 -9.59 -9.41 -6.60
C GLY A 255 -9.03 -8.17 -5.89
N LEU A 256 -7.83 -8.32 -5.33
CA LEU A 256 -7.11 -7.24 -4.62
C LEU A 256 -6.63 -6.12 -5.56
N GLU A 257 -6.48 -6.40 -6.85
CA GLU A 257 -6.06 -5.42 -7.85
C GLU A 257 -7.15 -4.34 -8.05
N SER A 258 -8.43 -4.70 -7.88
CA SER A 258 -9.52 -3.72 -7.90
C SER A 258 -9.40 -2.70 -6.77
N LEU A 259 -8.95 -3.14 -5.59
CA LEU A 259 -8.70 -2.25 -4.46
C LEU A 259 -7.53 -1.32 -4.80
N ALA A 260 -6.43 -1.86 -5.34
CA ALA A 260 -5.29 -1.05 -5.76
C ALA A 260 -5.71 0.05 -6.74
N LEU A 261 -6.54 -0.27 -7.74
CA LEU A 261 -7.09 0.70 -8.70
C LEU A 261 -7.85 1.83 -8.01
N ILE A 262 -8.76 1.48 -7.09
CA ILE A 262 -9.58 2.47 -6.37
C ILE A 262 -8.69 3.41 -5.54
N LEU A 263 -7.63 2.90 -4.90
CA LEU A 263 -6.74 3.71 -4.08
C LEU A 263 -5.87 4.68 -4.89
N CYS A 264 -5.43 4.31 -6.10
CA CYS A 264 -4.61 5.17 -6.97
C CYS A 264 -5.44 6.10 -7.88
N LEU A 265 -6.77 5.94 -7.95
CA LEU A 265 -7.64 6.69 -8.85
C LEU A 265 -7.61 8.23 -8.62
N PRO A 266 -7.68 8.77 -7.38
CA PRO A 266 -7.60 10.21 -7.17
C PRO A 266 -6.32 10.81 -7.74
N PHE A 267 -5.19 10.15 -7.48
CA PHE A 267 -3.89 10.57 -7.98
C PHE A 267 -3.85 10.60 -9.50
N ALA A 268 -4.27 9.52 -10.16
CA ALA A 268 -4.24 9.42 -11.62
C ALA A 268 -5.11 10.50 -12.26
N LEU A 269 -6.33 10.72 -11.76
CA LEU A 269 -7.24 11.76 -12.24
C LEU A 269 -6.64 13.16 -12.07
N LEU A 270 -6.00 13.44 -10.94
CA LEU A 270 -5.34 14.72 -10.70
C LEU A 270 -4.18 14.97 -11.68
N ILE A 271 -3.36 13.96 -11.97
CA ILE A 271 -2.27 14.11 -12.96
C ILE A 271 -2.83 14.35 -14.36
N TRP A 272 -3.86 13.59 -14.78
CA TRP A 272 -4.51 13.81 -16.08
C TRP A 272 -5.11 15.22 -16.19
N ALA A 273 -5.70 15.74 -15.12
CA ALA A 273 -6.16 17.13 -15.09
C ALA A 273 -5.01 18.12 -15.35
N MET A 274 -3.90 17.99 -14.63
CA MET A 274 -2.73 18.84 -14.81
C MET A 274 -2.19 18.78 -16.25
N VAL A 275 -2.19 17.60 -16.87
CA VAL A 275 -1.78 17.42 -18.27
C VAL A 275 -2.75 18.14 -19.21
N PHE A 276 -4.07 17.93 -19.08
CA PHE A 276 -5.05 18.60 -19.94
C PHE A 276 -4.99 20.12 -19.81
N PHE A 277 -4.86 20.63 -18.58
CA PHE A 277 -4.68 22.06 -18.34
C PHE A 277 -3.40 22.61 -18.98
N ALA A 278 -2.28 21.91 -18.83
CA ALA A 278 -1.01 22.31 -19.45
C ALA A 278 -1.10 22.39 -20.97
N VAL A 279 -1.80 21.42 -21.61
CA VAL A 279 -2.05 21.45 -23.05
C VAL A 279 -3.01 22.59 -23.42
N ALA A 280 -4.08 22.82 -22.64
CA ALA A 280 -5.01 23.91 -22.88
C ALA A 280 -4.30 25.27 -22.83
N LEU A 281 -3.47 25.49 -21.80
CA LEU A 281 -2.66 26.69 -21.63
C LEU A 281 -1.66 26.86 -22.77
N SER A 282 -1.01 25.78 -23.19
CA SER A 282 -0.09 25.80 -24.33
C SER A 282 -0.79 26.22 -25.62
N VAL A 283 -1.97 25.67 -25.89
CA VAL A 283 -2.76 26.03 -27.08
C VAL A 283 -3.08 27.52 -27.11
N VAL A 284 -3.44 28.11 -25.97
CA VAL A 284 -3.70 29.55 -25.86
C VAL A 284 -2.42 30.34 -26.11
N ILE A 285 -1.32 30.03 -25.39
CA ILE A 285 -0.05 30.75 -25.52
C ILE A 285 0.45 30.71 -26.97
N PHE A 286 0.51 29.55 -27.62
CA PHE A 286 1.07 29.45 -28.98
C PHE A 286 0.16 30.03 -30.07
N ARG A 287 -1.14 30.22 -29.80
CA ARG A 287 -2.08 30.78 -30.79
C ARG A 287 -2.37 32.26 -30.62
N THR A 288 -2.26 32.81 -29.40
CA THR A 288 -2.57 34.21 -29.14
C THR A 288 -1.36 35.08 -28.80
N ALA A 289 -0.22 34.49 -28.44
CA ALA A 289 0.91 35.27 -27.96
C ALA A 289 1.80 35.77 -29.12
N ASP A 290 2.39 36.95 -28.90
CA ASP A 290 3.35 37.54 -29.83
C ASP A 290 4.60 36.66 -29.98
N VAL A 291 5.34 36.86 -31.08
CA VAL A 291 6.57 36.11 -31.41
C VAL A 291 7.57 36.12 -30.24
N VAL A 292 7.66 37.23 -29.51
CA VAL A 292 8.55 37.38 -28.34
C VAL A 292 8.10 36.48 -27.18
N ALA A 293 6.80 36.39 -26.91
CA ALA A 293 6.26 35.55 -25.84
C ALA A 293 6.42 34.05 -26.16
N ILE A 294 6.27 33.67 -27.43
CA ILE A 294 6.51 32.29 -27.89
C ILE A 294 7.99 31.91 -27.72
N LEU A 295 8.91 32.81 -28.07
CA LEU A 295 10.36 32.60 -27.95
C LEU A 295 10.80 32.33 -26.50
N ILE A 296 10.15 32.98 -25.52
CA ILE A 296 10.43 32.80 -24.09
C ILE A 296 9.71 31.58 -23.52
N ALA A 297 8.44 31.36 -23.89
CA ALA A 297 7.63 30.29 -23.31
C ALA A 297 8.07 28.89 -23.80
N SER A 298 8.51 28.76 -25.06
CA SER A 298 8.92 27.48 -25.65
C SER A 298 10.08 26.77 -24.90
N PRO A 299 11.22 27.41 -24.59
CA PRO A 299 12.31 26.74 -23.86
C PRO A 299 11.90 26.38 -22.42
N VAL A 300 11.07 27.19 -21.77
CA VAL A 300 10.56 26.90 -20.42
C VAL A 300 9.66 25.68 -20.44
N TRP A 301 8.71 25.59 -21.39
CA TRP A 301 7.87 24.42 -21.56
C TRP A 301 8.67 23.16 -21.90
N PHE A 302 9.68 23.29 -22.77
CA PHE A 302 10.57 22.18 -23.09
C PHE A 302 11.31 21.68 -21.85
N ALA A 303 11.87 22.59 -21.04
CA ALA A 303 12.54 22.23 -19.79
C ALA A 303 11.58 21.53 -18.80
N ILE A 304 10.35 22.03 -18.66
CA ILE A 304 9.33 21.42 -17.79
C ILE A 304 8.99 20.01 -18.27
N LEU A 305 8.77 19.80 -19.58
CA LEU A 305 8.47 18.49 -20.14
C LEU A 305 9.65 17.51 -19.98
N CYS A 306 10.88 17.95 -20.22
CA CYS A 306 12.08 17.14 -20.00
C CYS A 306 12.23 16.72 -18.53
N LEU A 307 12.03 17.64 -17.59
CA LEU A 307 12.12 17.33 -16.16
C LEU A 307 10.99 16.41 -15.70
N ALA A 308 9.75 16.65 -16.14
CA ALA A 308 8.60 15.82 -15.79
C ALA A 308 8.74 14.39 -16.34
N THR A 309 9.11 14.25 -17.62
CA THR A 309 9.34 12.94 -18.24
C THR A 309 10.51 12.21 -17.61
N TRP A 310 11.60 12.90 -17.29
CA TRP A 310 12.72 12.34 -16.54
C TRP A 310 12.28 11.78 -15.18
N LEU A 311 11.50 12.54 -14.41
CA LEU A 311 11.03 12.11 -13.09
C LEU A 311 10.15 10.86 -13.16
N VAL A 312 9.25 10.80 -14.16
CA VAL A 312 8.37 9.64 -14.39
C VAL A 312 9.17 8.41 -14.83
N LEU A 313 10.20 8.58 -15.66
CA LEU A 313 11.08 7.48 -16.07
C LEU A 313 11.93 6.97 -14.91
N ALA A 314 12.47 7.88 -14.10
CA ALA A 314 13.24 7.56 -12.90
C ALA A 314 12.39 6.83 -11.86
N ALA A 315 11.15 7.25 -11.64
CA ALA A 315 10.23 6.63 -10.69
C ALA A 315 9.78 5.22 -11.12
N ASN A 316 9.79 4.91 -12.42
CA ASN A 316 9.38 3.61 -12.95
C ASN A 316 10.54 2.60 -13.11
N ASP A 317 11.72 2.89 -12.55
CA ASP A 317 12.94 2.07 -12.67
C ASP A 317 13.28 1.70 -14.14
N ILE A 318 12.84 2.53 -15.09
CA ILE A 318 13.26 2.40 -16.49
C ILE A 318 14.64 3.04 -16.55
N HIS A 319 15.65 2.29 -16.09
CA HIS A 319 17.03 2.71 -16.27
C HIS A 319 17.24 3.02 -17.75
N VAL A 320 17.75 4.23 -18.01
CA VAL A 320 18.16 4.74 -19.32
C VAL A 320 19.09 3.76 -20.06
N SER A 321 19.68 2.78 -19.36
CA SER A 321 20.43 1.66 -19.94
C SER A 321 19.61 0.75 -20.88
N ARG A 322 18.28 0.66 -20.74
CA ARG A 322 17.44 -0.09 -21.70
C ARG A 322 17.17 0.72 -22.97
N VAL A 323 17.17 2.05 -22.88
CA VAL A 323 17.08 2.95 -24.04
C VAL A 323 18.41 3.02 -24.78
N SER A 324 19.55 2.95 -24.08
CA SER A 324 20.87 2.84 -24.72
C SER A 324 21.10 1.49 -25.41
N GLN A 325 20.37 0.43 -25.05
CA GLN A 325 20.34 -0.85 -25.78
C GLN A 325 19.53 -0.80 -27.08
N LEU A 326 18.59 0.15 -27.23
CA LEU A 326 17.86 0.38 -28.50
C LEU A 326 18.65 1.29 -29.47
N ARG A 327 19.61 2.08 -28.95
CA ARG A 327 20.48 2.93 -29.77
C ARG A 327 21.28 2.16 -30.84
N PRO A 328 21.92 1.00 -30.58
CA PRO A 328 22.60 0.25 -31.63
C PRO A 328 21.62 -0.29 -32.69
N TRP A 329 20.42 -0.74 -32.30
CA TRP A 329 19.41 -1.25 -33.23
C TRP A 329 18.86 -0.16 -34.17
N VAL A 330 18.59 1.04 -33.64
CA VAL A 330 18.12 2.19 -34.44
C VAL A 330 19.24 2.74 -35.34
N VAL A 331 20.49 2.74 -34.86
CA VAL A 331 21.65 3.17 -35.67
C VAL A 331 21.94 2.16 -36.78
N GLU A 332 21.84 0.84 -36.54
CA GLU A 332 21.98 -0.17 -37.59
C GLU A 332 20.86 -0.10 -38.65
N HIS A 333 19.61 0.16 -38.25
CA HIS A 333 18.51 0.29 -39.21
C HIS A 333 18.51 1.61 -40.00
N LEU A 334 19.04 2.71 -39.44
CA LEU A 334 19.12 3.99 -40.15
C LEU A 334 20.42 4.16 -40.96
N PHE A 335 21.56 3.65 -40.50
CA PHE A 335 22.83 3.71 -41.25
C PHE A 335 23.09 2.50 -42.15
N GLY A 336 22.48 1.34 -41.90
CA GLY A 336 22.57 0.18 -42.78
C GLY A 336 21.89 0.37 -44.14
N VAL A 337 20.95 1.32 -44.26
CA VAL A 337 20.28 1.64 -45.52
C VAL A 337 21.16 2.49 -46.46
N ILE A 338 22.21 3.15 -45.93
CA ILE A 338 23.06 4.05 -46.73
C ILE A 338 24.21 3.29 -47.43
N HIS A 339 24.54 2.06 -47.02
CA HIS A 339 25.67 1.31 -47.58
C HIS A 339 25.31 0.28 -48.68
N ASN A 340 24.02 0.12 -49.00
CA ASN A 340 23.55 -0.80 -50.05
C ASN A 340 23.15 -0.09 -51.37
N GLN A 341 23.63 1.13 -51.59
CA GLN A 341 23.34 1.94 -52.79
C GLN A 341 24.60 2.62 -53.37
N VAL A 342 25.75 1.94 -53.37
CA VAL A 342 26.92 2.31 -54.22
C VAL A 342 27.53 1.06 -54.83
#